data_AF-A0A396ITN1-F1
#
_entry.id   AF-A0A396ITN1-F1
#
_cell.length_a   1.000
_cell.length_b   1.000
_cell.length_c   1.000
_cell.angle_alpha   90.00
_cell.angle_beta   90.00
_cell.angle_gamma   90.00
#
_symmetry.space_group_name_H-M   'P 1'
#
loop_
_entity.id
_entity.type
_entity.pdbx_description
1 polymer ?
#
loop_
_entity_poly.entity_id
_entity_poly.type
_entity_poly.pdbx_seq_one_letter_code
_entity_poly.pdbx_strand_id
1 'polypeptide(L)'
;MDIHLMDLRVSVVALHALPVIVDPIPKDIREEFGLLSLHDAYFGIHKPKDISEADLARKRLIFDEFFYLQLGQLFQMLEGLGTQVEKVGLLDKYRRPENNTVQRNGPVSPRRFWSSFPILLLPVNCKLFQKLFGI
;
A
#
# COMPACT_ATOMS: atom_id res chain seq x y z
N MET A 1 5.04 -19.25 -21.89
CA MET A 1 5.77 -18.58 -20.80
C MET A 1 5.34 -19.28 -19.53
N ASP A 2 6.19 -20.19 -19.08
CA ASP A 2 5.87 -21.23 -18.10
C ASP A 2 5.70 -20.67 -16.68
N ILE A 3 4.65 -21.13 -16.01
CA ILE A 3 4.28 -20.84 -14.61
C ILE A 3 5.30 -21.45 -13.61
N HIS A 4 6.34 -22.12 -14.09
CA HIS A 4 7.31 -22.85 -13.26
C HIS A 4 8.39 -22.00 -12.58
N LEU A 5 8.34 -20.67 -12.67
CA LEU A 5 9.38 -19.80 -12.09
C LEU A 5 8.85 -18.79 -11.05
N MET A 6 8.07 -19.26 -10.08
CA MET A 6 7.91 -18.59 -8.79
C MET A 6 8.05 -19.62 -7.67
N ASP A 7 9.21 -20.27 -7.59
CA ASP A 7 9.60 -21.07 -6.43
C ASP A 7 10.00 -20.12 -5.28
N LEU A 8 9.04 -19.34 -4.79
CA LEU A 8 9.13 -18.77 -3.45
C LEU A 8 8.82 -19.93 -2.51
N ARG A 9 9.87 -20.64 -2.07
CA ARG A 9 9.81 -21.88 -1.29
C ARG A 9 9.31 -21.69 0.14
N VAL A 10 8.15 -21.08 0.33
CA VAL A 10 7.38 -21.29 1.56
C VAL A 10 6.47 -22.46 1.27
N SER A 11 6.84 -23.63 1.78
CA SER A 11 5.99 -24.82 1.65
C SER A 11 4.64 -24.54 2.32
N VAL A 12 3.56 -25.10 1.78
CA VAL A 12 2.22 -25.02 2.41
C VAL A 12 2.26 -25.46 3.88
N VAL A 13 3.18 -26.39 4.21
CA VAL A 13 3.48 -26.83 5.58
C VAL A 13 3.95 -25.68 6.48
N ALA A 14 4.85 -24.81 5.98
CA ALA A 14 5.28 -23.64 6.72
C ALA A 14 4.15 -22.63 6.93
N LEU A 15 3.26 -22.47 5.94
CA LEU A 15 2.12 -21.56 6.03
C LEU A 15 1.12 -22.00 7.12
N HIS A 16 0.88 -23.30 7.27
CA HIS A 16 0.07 -23.85 8.36
C HIS A 16 0.72 -23.75 9.75
N ALA A 17 2.05 -23.59 9.81
CA ALA A 17 2.79 -23.48 11.07
C ALA A 17 2.88 -22.03 11.59
N LEU A 18 2.46 -21.04 10.80
CA LEU A 18 2.47 -19.64 11.23
C LEU A 18 1.34 -19.38 12.22
N PRO A 19 1.59 -18.58 13.29
CA PRO A 19 0.52 -18.10 14.16
C PRO A 19 -0.51 -17.32 13.33
N VAL A 20 -1.74 -17.20 13.84
CA VAL A 20 -2.84 -16.50 13.17
C VAL A 20 -2.35 -15.17 12.61
N ILE A 21 -2.23 -15.11 11.28
CA ILE A 21 -1.75 -13.92 10.58
C ILE A 21 -2.92 -12.93 10.60
N VAL A 22 -2.77 -11.87 11.39
CA VAL A 22 -3.69 -10.73 11.34
C VAL A 22 -3.47 -10.01 10.02
N ASP A 23 -4.52 -9.87 9.21
CA ASP A 23 -4.41 -9.15 7.94
C ASP A 23 -4.14 -7.66 8.23
N PRO A 24 -3.03 -7.09 7.74
CA PRO A 24 -2.71 -5.68 7.97
C PRO A 24 -3.69 -4.74 7.25
N ILE A 25 -4.43 -5.24 6.26
CA ILE A 25 -5.44 -4.47 5.54
C ILE A 25 -6.83 -4.76 6.12
N PRO A 26 -7.54 -3.73 6.61
CA PRO A 26 -8.94 -3.82 7.05
C PRO A 26 -9.85 -4.49 6.01
N LYS A 27 -10.84 -5.23 6.51
CA LYS A 27 -11.76 -6.03 5.68
C LYS A 27 -12.52 -5.17 4.66
N ASP A 28 -13.00 -4.00 5.06
CA ASP A 28 -13.76 -3.09 4.20
C ASP A 28 -12.92 -2.59 3.01
N ILE A 29 -11.63 -2.33 3.23
CA ILE A 29 -10.69 -1.95 2.17
C ILE A 29 -10.46 -3.12 1.22
N ARG A 30 -10.24 -4.34 1.75
CA ARG A 30 -10.05 -5.54 0.92
C ARG A 30 -11.25 -5.79 0.01
N GLU A 31 -12.47 -5.65 0.55
CA GLU A 31 -13.70 -5.80 -0.22
C GLU A 31 -13.83 -4.74 -1.31
N GLU A 32 -13.56 -3.47 -1.00
CA GLU A 32 -13.60 -2.37 -1.97
C GLU A 32 -12.64 -2.57 -3.15
N PHE A 33 -11.42 -3.03 -2.88
CA PHE A 33 -10.40 -3.25 -3.90
C PHE A 33 -10.44 -4.65 -4.52
N GLY A 34 -11.37 -5.53 -4.07
CA GLY A 34 -11.47 -6.92 -4.52
C GLY A 34 -10.17 -7.69 -4.29
N LEU A 35 -9.67 -7.65 -3.06
CA LEU A 35 -8.43 -8.27 -2.61
C LEU A 35 -8.73 -9.50 -1.74
N LEU A 36 -7.95 -10.56 -1.94
CA LEU A 36 -7.96 -11.70 -1.03
C LEU A 36 -7.47 -11.30 0.37
N SER A 37 -7.81 -12.12 1.37
CA SER A 37 -7.12 -12.07 2.66
C SER A 37 -5.64 -12.41 2.46
N LEU A 38 -4.76 -11.91 3.33
CA LEU A 38 -3.32 -12.21 3.26
C LEU A 38 -3.05 -13.73 3.32
N HIS A 39 -3.78 -14.44 4.19
CA HIS A 39 -3.73 -15.90 4.28
C HIS A 39 -4.06 -16.54 2.93
N ASP A 40 -5.21 -16.20 2.33
CA ASP A 40 -5.65 -16.83 1.08
C ASP A 40 -4.75 -16.46 -0.10
N ALA A 41 -4.16 -15.27 -0.11
CA ALA A 41 -3.18 -14.88 -1.11
C ALA A 41 -1.90 -15.72 -1.02
N TYR A 42 -1.39 -15.99 0.18
CA TYR A 42 -0.26 -16.89 0.34
C TYR A 42 -0.60 -18.33 -0.06
N PHE A 43 -1.77 -18.84 0.32
CA PHE A 43 -2.21 -20.16 -0.15
C PHE A 43 -2.34 -20.21 -1.67
N GLY A 44 -2.98 -19.21 -2.27
CA GLY A 44 -3.27 -19.15 -3.70
C GLY A 44 -2.05 -18.96 -4.58
N ILE A 45 -0.97 -18.31 -4.09
CA ILE A 45 0.27 -18.19 -4.88
C ILE A 45 1.10 -19.49 -4.86
N HIS A 46 1.01 -20.30 -3.80
CA HIS A 46 1.76 -21.54 -3.66
C HIS A 46 1.00 -22.78 -4.14
N LYS A 47 -0.30 -22.84 -3.90
CA LYS A 47 -1.18 -23.97 -4.25
C LYS A 47 -2.54 -23.48 -4.78
N PRO A 48 -2.56 -22.80 -5.95
CA PRO A 48 -3.81 -22.41 -6.58
C PRO A 48 -4.62 -23.63 -7.04
N LYS A 49 -5.94 -23.54 -6.94
CA LYS A 49 -6.89 -24.49 -7.56
C LYS A 49 -6.98 -24.28 -9.07
N ASP A 50 -6.90 -23.03 -9.50
CA ASP A 50 -6.92 -22.62 -10.90
C ASP A 50 -6.12 -21.34 -11.15
N ILE A 51 -5.98 -20.95 -12.42
CA ILE A 51 -5.24 -19.75 -12.83
C ILE A 51 -5.87 -18.48 -12.25
N SER A 52 -7.19 -18.43 -12.12
CA SER A 52 -7.89 -17.26 -11.59
C SER A 52 -7.56 -17.02 -10.12
N GLU A 53 -7.44 -18.08 -9.31
CA GLU A 53 -7.01 -17.97 -7.90
C GLU A 53 -5.56 -17.48 -7.80
N ALA A 54 -4.67 -17.98 -8.67
CA ALA A 54 -3.29 -17.51 -8.73
C ALA A 54 -3.21 -16.02 -9.10
N ASP A 55 -4.05 -15.54 -10.01
CA ASP A 55 -4.11 -14.14 -10.42
C ASP A 55 -4.64 -13.24 -9.31
N LEU A 56 -5.66 -13.68 -8.57
CA LEU A 56 -6.18 -12.95 -7.41
C LEU A 56 -5.16 -12.88 -6.27
N ALA A 57 -4.44 -13.97 -6.01
CA ALA A 57 -3.35 -14.00 -5.05
C ALA A 57 -2.22 -13.04 -5.45
N ARG A 58 -1.82 -13.06 -6.73
CA ARG A 58 -0.81 -12.15 -7.27
C ARG A 58 -1.24 -10.70 -7.18
N LYS A 59 -2.50 -10.38 -7.50
CA LYS A 59 -3.07 -9.03 -7.34
C LYS A 59 -2.92 -8.55 -5.90
N ARG A 60 -3.22 -9.39 -4.91
CA ARG A 60 -3.04 -9.04 -3.49
C ARG A 60 -1.59 -8.79 -3.12
N LEU A 61 -0.66 -9.65 -3.57
CA LEU A 61 0.76 -9.50 -3.22
C LEU A 61 1.40 -8.28 -3.90
N ILE A 62 1.04 -7.99 -5.16
CA ILE A 62 1.47 -6.76 -5.85
C ILE A 62 0.91 -5.53 -5.14
N PHE A 63 -0.33 -5.60 -4.67
CA PHE A 63 -0.92 -4.52 -3.88
C PHE A 63 -0.11 -4.27 -2.61
N ASP A 64 0.22 -5.31 -1.84
CA ASP A 64 0.99 -5.19 -0.61
C ASP A 64 2.39 -4.59 -0.90
N GLU A 65 3.10 -5.10 -1.91
CA GLU A 65 4.41 -4.58 -2.29
C GLU A 65 4.34 -3.09 -2.65
N PHE A 66 3.40 -2.71 -3.50
CA PHE A 66 3.22 -1.33 -3.90
C PHE A 66 2.85 -0.43 -2.71
N PHE A 67 1.93 -0.89 -1.85
CA PHE A 67 1.53 -0.18 -0.65
C PHE A 67 2.69 0.05 0.32
N TYR A 68 3.51 -0.97 0.58
CA TYR A 68 4.70 -0.85 1.44
C TYR A 68 5.77 0.07 0.84
N LEU A 69 5.97 0.06 -0.48
CA LEU A 69 6.85 1.00 -1.15
C LEU A 69 6.39 2.46 -0.95
N GLN A 70 5.09 2.72 -1.06
CA GLN A 70 4.52 4.04 -0.83
C GLN A 70 4.63 4.49 0.62
N LEU A 71 4.39 3.59 1.58
CA LEU A 71 4.61 3.83 3.00
C LEU A 71 6.06 4.19 3.30
N GLY A 72 7.01 3.42 2.76
CA GLY A 72 8.44 3.67 2.94
C GLY A 72 8.85 5.03 2.38
N GLN A 73 8.30 5.39 1.22
CA GLN A 73 8.51 6.71 0.64
C GLN A 73 7.94 7.83 1.53
N LEU A 74 6.69 7.70 2.00
CA LEU A 74 6.08 8.66 2.91
C LEU A 74 6.92 8.82 4.19
N PHE A 75 7.44 7.71 4.71
CA PHE A 75 8.31 7.73 5.89
C PHE A 75 9.60 8.53 5.64
N GLN A 76 10.30 8.28 4.53
CA GLN A 76 11.48 9.05 4.14
C GLN A 76 11.18 10.55 3.98
N MET A 77 10.01 10.90 3.43
CA MET A 77 9.58 12.28 3.31
C MET A 77 9.35 12.92 4.68
N LEU A 78 8.74 12.20 5.62
CA LEU A 78 8.51 12.67 6.99
C LEU A 78 9.81 12.83 7.76
N GLU A 79 10.79 11.95 7.57
CA GLU A 79 12.12 12.08 8.19
C GLU A 79 12.89 13.30 7.69
N GLY A 80 12.73 13.65 6.40
CA GLY A 80 13.34 14.83 5.81
C GLY A 80 12.74 16.18 6.28
N LEU A 81 11.64 16.16 7.03
CA LEU A 81 11.02 17.37 7.58
C LEU A 81 11.59 17.69 8.97
N GLY A 82 12.07 18.92 9.13
CA GLY A 82 12.79 19.36 10.33
C GLY A 82 11.89 19.61 11.55
N THR A 83 10.59 19.87 11.34
CA THR A 83 9.66 20.21 12.43
C THR A 83 8.41 19.32 12.45
N GLN A 84 7.82 19.14 13.63
CA GLN A 84 6.56 18.40 13.77
C GLN A 84 5.39 19.08 13.05
N VAL A 85 5.41 20.42 12.93
CA VAL A 85 4.39 21.20 12.21
C VAL A 85 4.40 20.85 10.73
N GLU A 86 5.57 20.76 10.10
CA GLU A 86 5.70 20.37 8.70
C GLU A 86 5.22 18.93 8.46
N LYS A 87 5.55 18.00 9.38
CA LYS A 87 5.11 16.60 9.29
C LYS A 87 3.60 16.48 9.37
N VAL A 88 2.97 17.17 10.31
CA VAL A 88 1.49 17.23 10.43
C VAL A 88 0.89 17.85 9.18
N GLY A 89 1.47 18.94 8.67
CA GLY A 89 1.01 19.59 7.45
C GLY A 89 1.14 18.71 6.21
N LEU A 90 2.15 17.84 6.12
CA LEU A 90 2.27 16.84 5.07
C LEU A 90 1.19 15.77 5.19
N LEU A 91 1.00 15.20 6.39
CA LEU A 91 -0.01 14.16 6.64
C LEU A 91 -1.43 14.67 6.37
N ASP A 92 -1.72 15.93 6.69
CA ASP A 92 -3.03 16.54 6.44
C ASP A 92 -3.38 16.59 4.93
N LYS A 93 -2.38 16.63 4.05
CA LYS A 93 -2.61 16.56 2.59
C LYS A 93 -3.09 15.18 2.13
N TYR A 94 -2.67 14.12 2.82
CA TYR A 94 -3.17 12.77 2.60
C TYR A 94 -4.50 12.55 3.31
N ARG A 95 -4.76 13.30 4.38
CA ARG A 95 -6.03 13.36 5.09
C ARG A 95 -7.16 13.87 4.21
N ARG A 96 -6.95 15.03 3.59
CA ARG A 96 -7.96 15.81 2.85
C ARG A 96 -7.40 16.22 1.48
N PRO A 97 -7.40 15.33 0.49
CA PRO A 97 -6.83 15.59 -0.82
C PRO A 97 -7.56 16.73 -1.55
N GLU A 98 -8.84 16.99 -1.25
CA GLU A 98 -9.61 18.12 -1.77
C GLU A 98 -8.98 19.49 -1.46
N ASN A 99 -8.31 19.62 -0.31
CA ASN A 99 -7.64 20.86 0.11
C ASN A 99 -6.33 21.13 -0.65
N ASN A 100 -5.77 20.11 -1.32
CA ASN A 100 -4.52 20.25 -2.08
C ASN A 100 -4.73 21.03 -3.39
N THR A 101 -5.98 21.19 -3.85
CA THR A 101 -6.31 21.97 -5.04
C THR A 101 -6.32 23.49 -4.80
N VAL A 102 -6.38 23.92 -3.52
CA VAL A 102 -6.60 25.34 -3.16
C VAL A 102 -5.35 26.05 -2.62
N GLN A 103 -4.30 25.34 -2.18
CA GLN A 103 -3.09 25.99 -1.64
C GLN A 103 -1.96 26.12 -2.67
N ARG A 104 -2.06 27.16 -3.52
CA ARG A 104 -0.95 27.60 -4.38
C ARG A 104 -0.05 28.67 -3.72
N ASN A 105 -0.44 29.25 -2.57
CA ASN A 105 0.22 30.43 -1.99
C ASN A 105 0.38 30.37 -0.45
N GLY A 106 1.46 29.75 0.05
CA GLY A 106 1.87 29.81 1.46
C GLY A 106 3.36 29.42 1.59
N PRO A 107 4.14 29.98 2.55
CA PRO A 107 5.59 29.91 2.53
C PRO A 107 6.08 28.58 3.13
N VAL A 108 6.14 27.53 2.31
CA VAL A 108 6.96 26.35 2.59
C VAL A 108 7.75 26.03 1.33
N SER A 109 9.03 26.42 1.32
CA SER A 109 9.99 25.91 0.34
C SER A 109 10.55 24.60 0.87
N PRO A 110 10.34 23.50 0.13
CA PRO A 110 11.45 22.94 -0.63
C PRO A 110 11.02 22.79 -2.09
N ARG A 111 11.08 23.89 -2.85
CA ARG A 111 10.59 24.01 -4.26
C ARG A 111 11.23 23.06 -5.28
N ARG A 112 12.06 22.09 -4.90
CA ARG A 112 12.72 21.15 -5.82
C ARG A 112 12.47 19.67 -5.57
N PHE A 113 11.81 19.26 -4.48
CA PHE A 113 11.61 17.84 -4.17
C PHE A 113 10.25 17.29 -4.64
N TRP A 114 9.25 18.15 -4.81
CA TRP A 114 7.84 17.72 -4.90
C TRP A 114 7.28 17.59 -6.33
N SER A 115 8.04 17.94 -7.37
CA SER A 115 7.60 17.86 -8.76
C SER A 115 7.78 16.48 -9.41
N SER A 116 8.40 15.52 -8.73
CA SER A 116 8.87 14.27 -9.35
C SER A 116 8.14 13.00 -8.90
N PHE A 117 7.03 13.09 -8.14
CA PHE A 117 6.39 11.88 -7.60
C PHE A 117 4.91 11.71 -8.02
N PRO A 118 4.66 11.28 -9.27
CA PRO A 118 3.31 11.02 -9.79
C PRO A 118 2.63 9.79 -9.15
N ILE A 119 3.39 8.89 -8.52
CA ILE A 119 2.89 7.57 -8.10
C ILE A 119 2.03 7.65 -6.82
N LEU A 120 2.37 8.53 -5.88
CA LEU A 120 1.63 8.74 -4.61
C LEU A 120 0.31 9.48 -4.81
N LEU A 121 0.11 10.16 -5.94
CA LEU A 121 -1.05 11.03 -6.19
C LEU A 121 -2.18 10.35 -6.96
N LEU A 122 -2.07 9.06 -7.31
CA LEU A 122 -3.19 8.36 -7.93
C LEU A 122 -4.38 8.36 -6.95
N PRO A 123 -5.61 8.69 -7.41
CA PRO A 123 -6.78 8.84 -6.54
C PRO A 123 -7.08 7.61 -5.68
N VAL A 124 -6.74 6.43 -6.20
CA VAL A 124 -6.85 5.12 -5.54
C VAL A 124 -5.97 5.05 -4.29
N ASN A 125 -4.76 5.59 -4.37
CA ASN A 125 -3.81 5.59 -3.25
C ASN A 125 -4.24 6.59 -2.18
N CYS A 126 -4.73 7.77 -2.55
CA CYS A 126 -5.25 8.73 -1.57
C CYS A 126 -6.38 8.14 -0.72
N LYS A 127 -7.38 7.49 -1.34
CA LYS A 127 -8.49 6.86 -0.60
C LYS A 127 -8.03 5.73 0.33
N LEU A 128 -7.09 4.91 -0.15
CA LEU A 128 -6.51 3.83 0.64
C LEU A 128 -5.78 4.38 1.87
N PHE A 129 -4.94 5.39 1.69
CA PHE A 129 -4.22 6.05 2.78
C PHE A 129 -5.20 6.73 3.76
N GLN A 130 -6.24 7.41 3.28
CA GLN A 130 -7.27 7.99 4.16
C GLN A 130 -7.88 6.96 5.12
N LYS A 131 -8.36 5.83 4.58
CA LYS A 131 -8.99 4.79 5.41
C LYS A 131 -8.02 4.12 6.38
N LEU A 132 -6.78 3.86 5.96
CA LEU A 132 -5.80 3.16 6.80
C LEU A 132 -5.27 4.01 7.96
N PHE A 133 -5.15 5.32 7.79
CA PHE A 133 -4.64 6.22 8.83
C PHE A 133 -5.73 6.76 9.76
N GLY A 134 -6.96 6.23 9.71
CA GLY A 134 -8.04 6.61 10.62
C GLY A 134 -8.45 8.08 10.48
N ILE A 135 -8.70 8.47 9.23
CA ILE A 135 -9.06 9.83 8.83
C ILE A 135 -10.48 9.84 8.30
#